data_AF-S2EUH5-F1
#
_entry.id   AF-S2EUH5-F1
#
_cell.length_a   1.000
_cell.length_b   1.000
_cell.length_c   1.000
_cell.angle_alpha   90.00
_cell.angle_beta   90.00
_cell.angle_gamma   90.00
#
_symmetry.space_group_name_H-M   'P 1'
#
loop_
_entity.id
_entity.type
_entity.pdbx_description
1 polymer ?
#
loop_
_entity_poly.entity_id
_entity_poly.type
_entity_poly.pdbx_seq_one_letter_code
_entity_poly.pdbx_strand_id
1 'polypeptide(L)' 'MKHLIRRKLEAWLILLAAKILIGRNVQRSAVVSRRDNNDMWGMTEHLEAIAKRIRKNYP' A
#
# COMPACT_ATOMS: atom_id res chain seq x y z
N MET A 1 21.53 -13.54 -3.20
CA MET A 1 21.22 -12.80 -1.94
C MET A 1 20.79 -11.35 -2.18
N LYS A 2 21.51 -10.54 -2.98
CA LYS A 2 21.13 -9.13 -3.29
C LYS A 2 19.69 -8.94 -3.79
N HIS A 3 19.20 -9.82 -4.66
CA HIS A 3 17.83 -9.74 -5.20
C HIS A 3 16.73 -10.03 -4.16
N LEU A 4 16.98 -10.93 -3.20
CA LEU A 4 16.01 -11.25 -2.16
C LEU A 4 15.87 -10.11 -1.16
N ILE A 5 16.98 -9.45 -0.83
CA ILE A 5 16.99 -8.28 0.06
C ILE A 5 16.27 -7.11 -0.63
N ARG A 6 16.56 -6.87 -1.91
CA ARG A 6 15.90 -5.82 -2.71
C ARG A 6 14.38 -6.00 -2.78
N ARG A 7 13.89 -7.22 -3.04
CA ARG A 7 12.44 -7.52 -3.08
C ARG A 7 11.76 -7.33 -1.73
N LYS A 8 12.42 -7.68 -0.63
CA LYS A 8 11.90 -7.43 0.72
C LYS A 8 11.80 -5.92 1.00
N LEU A 9 12.79 -5.13 0.57
CA LEU A 9 12.76 -3.67 0.68
C LEU A 9 11.66 -3.06 -0.19
N GLU A 10 11.51 -3.49 -1.44
CA GLU A 10 10.45 -3.03 -2.35
C GLU A 10 9.06 -3.33 -1.78
N ALA A 11 8.82 -4.56 -1.30
CA ALA A 11 7.55 -4.92 -0.65
C ALA A 11 7.30 -4.11 0.62
N TRP A 12 8.34 -3.81 1.40
CA TRP A 12 8.24 -3.00 2.60
C TRP A 12 7.89 -1.54 2.29
N LEU A 13 8.49 -0.95 1.27
CA LEU A 13 8.17 0.41 0.80
C LEU A 13 6.71 0.52 0.30
N ILE A 14 6.23 -0.50 -0.40
CA ILE A 14 4.83 -0.57 -0.85
C ILE A 14 3.87 -0.65 0.34
N LEU A 15 4.19 -1.46 1.36
CA LEU A 15 3.39 -1.52 2.59
C LEU A 15 3.44 -0.20 3.39
N LEU A 16 4.57 0.50 3.38
CA LEU A 16 4.67 1.83 3.98
C LEU A 16 3.72 2.82 3.27
N ALA A 17 3.70 2.81 1.93
CA ALA A 17 2.77 3.64 1.16
C ALA A 17 1.30 3.29 1.45
N ALA A 18 0.95 1.99 1.49
CA ALA A 18 -0.39 1.53 1.87
C ALA A 18 -0.77 2.00 3.28
N LYS A 19 0.16 1.91 4.25
CA LYS A 19 -0.07 2.39 5.62
C LYS A 19 -0.27 3.90 5.71
N ILE A 20 0.43 4.68 4.88
CA ILE A 20 0.22 6.13 4.78
C ILE A 20 -1.18 6.43 4.21
N LEU A 21 -1.62 5.68 3.20
CA LEU A 21 -2.97 5.83 2.61
C LEU A 21 -4.08 5.45 3.60
N ILE A 22 -3.97 4.33 4.31
CA ILE A 22 -4.89 3.96 5.42
C ILE A 22 -4.84 4.99 6.53
N GLY A 23 -3.64 5.44 6.91
CA GLY A 23 -3.44 6.45 7.96
C GLY A 23 -4.02 7.81 7.60
N ARG A 24 -4.22 8.11 6.30
CA ARG A 24 -4.96 9.28 5.80
C ARG A 24 -6.46 9.03 5.67
N ASN A 25 -6.93 7.81 5.78
CA ASN A 25 -8.35 7.46 5.96
C ASN A 25 -8.84 7.82 7.39
N VAL A 26 -8.41 8.98 7.89
CA VAL A 26 -8.93 9.58 9.12
C VAL A 26 -10.33 10.09 8.80
N GLN A 27 -11.28 9.61 9.59
CA GLN A 27 -12.62 10.13 9.86
C GLN A 27 -12.93 11.45 9.11
N ARG A 28 -13.62 11.36 7.95
CA ARG A 28 -14.08 12.49 7.09
C ARG A 28 -13.29 13.80 7.33
N SER A 29 -12.05 13.86 6.86
CA SER A 29 -11.35 15.15 6.78
C SER A 29 -12.15 16.07 5.86
N ALA A 30 -12.41 17.31 6.30
CA ALA A 30 -13.09 18.32 5.47
C ALA A 30 -12.32 18.63 4.16
N VAL A 31 -11.07 18.19 4.07
CA VAL A 31 -10.14 18.45 2.96
C VAL A 31 -10.14 17.32 1.92
N VAL A 32 -10.68 16.14 2.26
CA VAL A 32 -10.67 14.97 1.36
C VAL A 32 -12.08 14.55 1.02
N SER A 33 -12.41 14.53 -0.27
CA SER A 33 -13.74 14.15 -0.71
C SER A 33 -14.01 12.67 -0.38
N ARG A 34 -15.28 12.30 -0.23
CA ARG A 34 -15.67 10.89 -0.01
C ARG A 34 -15.18 9.97 -1.14
N ARG A 35 -15.10 10.49 -2.37
CA ARG A 35 -14.60 9.75 -3.53
C ARG A 35 -13.11 9.45 -3.37
N ASP A 36 -12.32 10.46 -3.06
CA ASP A 36 -10.87 10.30 -2.87
C ASP A 36 -10.57 9.34 -1.71
N ASN A 37 -11.38 9.36 -0.63
CA ASN A 37 -11.25 8.39 0.46
C ASN A 37 -11.52 6.95 0.01
N ASN A 38 -12.57 6.72 -0.77
CA ASN A 38 -12.86 5.40 -1.31
C ASN A 38 -11.75 4.94 -2.27
N ASP A 39 -11.23 5.84 -3.09
CA ASP A 39 -10.15 5.55 -4.03
C ASP A 39 -8.84 5.23 -3.28
N MET A 40 -8.50 5.99 -2.23
CA MET A 40 -7.36 5.69 -1.37
C MET A 40 -7.49 4.34 -0.65
N TRP A 41 -8.70 3.94 -0.26
CA TRP A 41 -8.96 2.62 0.29
C TRP A 41 -8.71 1.52 -0.74
N GLY A 42 -9.29 1.64 -1.95
CA GLY A 42 -9.06 0.67 -3.02
C GLY A 42 -7.59 0.58 -3.43
N MET A 43 -6.89 1.71 -3.53
CA MET A 43 -5.46 1.75 -3.82
C MET A 43 -4.63 1.04 -2.75
N THR A 44 -5.01 1.16 -1.48
CA THR A 44 -4.36 0.46 -0.38
C THR A 44 -4.46 -1.05 -0.58
N GLU A 45 -5.66 -1.58 -0.83
CA GLU A 45 -5.88 -3.03 -1.03
C GLU A 45 -5.04 -3.57 -2.21
N HIS A 46 -4.96 -2.78 -3.28
CA HIS A 46 -4.10 -3.11 -4.43
C HIS A 46 -2.61 -3.13 -4.06
N LEU A 47 -2.12 -2.13 -3.32
CA LEU A 47 -0.72 -2.06 -2.89
C LEU A 47 -0.35 -3.23 -1.96
N GLU A 48 -1.23 -3.59 -1.02
CA GLU A 48 -1.01 -4.77 -0.16
C GLU A 48 -0.94 -6.07 -0.98
N ALA A 49 -1.81 -6.22 -1.99
CA ALA A 49 -1.78 -7.37 -2.88
C ALA A 49 -0.46 -7.45 -3.67
N ILE A 50 0.03 -6.32 -4.20
CA ILE A 50 1.32 -6.24 -4.91
C ILE A 50 2.48 -6.59 -3.98
N ALA A 51 2.53 -6.01 -2.78
CA ALA A 51 3.56 -6.32 -1.79
C ALA A 51 3.57 -7.82 -1.42
N LYS A 52 2.39 -8.42 -1.26
CA LYS A 52 2.24 -9.85 -0.98
C LYS A 52 2.77 -10.71 -2.13
N ARG A 53 2.53 -10.31 -3.39
CA ARG A 53 3.07 -11.00 -4.59
C ARG A 53 4.59 -10.91 -4.65
N ILE A 54 5.17 -9.71 -4.48
CA ILE A 54 6.62 -9.51 -4.45
C ILE A 54 7.27 -10.36 -3.35
N ARG A 55 6.65 -10.39 -2.15
CA ARG A 55 7.16 -11.18 -1.02
C ARG A 55 7.08 -12.69 -1.25
N LYS A 56 6.05 -13.15 -1.97
CA LYS A 56 5.88 -14.56 -2.38
C LYS A 56 6.68 -14.92 -3.64
N ASN A 57 7.55 -14.01 -4.10
CA ASN A 57 8.37 -14.18 -5.29
C ASN A 57 7.58 -14.32 -6.60
N TYR A 58 6.32 -13.87 -6.62
CA TYR A 58 5.32 -14.17 -7.66
C TYR A 58 5.23 -15.69 -7.94
N PRO A 59 4.20 -16.41 -7.49
CA PRO A 59 3.80 -17.57 -8.27
C PRO A 59 3.38 -17.14 -9.68
#